data_AF-A0A511WY25-F1
#
_entry.id   AF-A0A511WY25-F1
#
_cell.length_a   1.000
_cell.length_b   1.000
_cell.length_c   1.000
_cell.angle_alpha   90.00
_cell.angle_beta   90.00
_cell.angle_gamma   90.00
#
_symmetry.space_group_name_H-M   'P 1'
#
loop_
_entity.id
_entity.type
_entity.pdbx_description
1 polymer ?
#
loop_
_entity_poly.entity_id
_entity_poly.type
_entity_poly.pdbx_seq_one_letter_code
_entity_poly.pdbx_strand_id
1 'polypeptide(L)'
;MARKNKLLVPEARVGLDQMKAELLQSSSPDQTKYEVAEEQGIPLKKGNNGDLSTRDAGRIGGQIGGRMVKELIRRAQQQMEQSQK
;
A
#
# COMPACT_ATOMS: atom_id res chain seq x y z
N MET A 1 -3.76 -12.87 -13.76
CA MET A 1 -2.61 -11.94 -13.69
C MET A 1 -1.53 -12.55 -12.81
N ALA A 2 -0.31 -12.72 -13.32
CA ALA A 2 0.80 -13.23 -12.52
C ALA A 2 1.15 -12.24 -11.41
N ARG A 3 1.20 -12.72 -10.16
CA ARG A 3 1.60 -11.95 -8.97
C ARG A 3 3.08 -11.54 -9.07
N LYS A 4 3.38 -10.46 -9.80
CA LYS A 4 4.74 -9.88 -9.85
C LYS A 4 4.91 -8.81 -8.77
N ASN A 5 4.60 -9.14 -7.52
CA ASN A 5 4.83 -8.25 -6.37
C ASN A 5 6.19 -8.59 -5.72
N LYS A 6 7.27 -8.59 -6.50
CA LYS A 6 8.61 -8.90 -5.98
C LYS A 6 9.15 -7.67 -5.26
N LEU A 7 9.36 -7.79 -3.96
CA LEU A 7 10.05 -6.78 -3.17
C LEU A 7 11.54 -6.76 -3.50
N LEU A 8 12.17 -5.59 -3.31
CA LEU A 8 13.62 -5.47 -3.39
C LEU A 8 14.31 -6.33 -2.32
N VAL A 9 13.75 -6.31 -1.10
CA VAL A 9 14.14 -7.18 0.02
C VAL A 9 12.99 -8.16 0.29
N PRO A 10 13.08 -9.43 -0.14
CA PRO A 10 12.00 -10.41 0.03
C PRO A 10 11.55 -10.60 1.48
N GLU A 11 12.50 -10.58 2.41
CA GLU A 11 12.32 -10.83 3.83
C GLU A 11 11.51 -9.71 4.51
N ALA A 12 11.49 -8.51 3.92
CA ALA A 12 10.74 -7.37 4.42
C ALA A 12 9.21 -7.50 4.25
N ARG A 13 8.72 -8.55 3.58
CA ARG A 13 7.29 -8.75 3.31
C ARG A 13 6.43 -8.61 4.56
N VAL A 14 6.78 -9.32 5.63
CA VAL A 14 6.00 -9.33 6.87
C VAL A 14 5.95 -7.94 7.49
N GLY A 15 7.09 -7.24 7.55
CA GLY A 15 7.14 -5.88 8.10
C GLY A 15 6.37 -4.86 7.26
N LEU A 16 6.40 -4.98 5.93
CA LEU A 16 5.61 -4.11 5.05
C LEU A 16 4.10 -4.38 5.16
N ASP A 17 3.70 -5.64 5.34
CA ASP A 17 2.30 -6.00 5.51
C ASP A 17 1.77 -5.49 6.87
N GLN A 18 2.58 -5.54 7.93
CA GLN A 18 2.29 -4.93 9.24
C GLN A 18 2.18 -3.41 9.15
N MET A 19 3.17 -2.74 8.54
CA MET A 19 3.13 -1.29 8.33
C MET A 19 1.91 -0.86 7.52
N LYS A 20 1.53 -1.62 6.50
CA LYS A 20 0.33 -1.36 5.72
C LYS A 20 -0.93 -1.43 6.59
N ALA A 21 -1.02 -2.40 7.49
CA ALA A 21 -2.13 -2.51 8.44
C ALA A 21 -2.16 -1.33 9.43
N GLU A 22 -1.00 -0.94 9.97
CA GLU A 22 -0.86 0.22 10.87
C GLU A 22 -1.34 1.53 10.23
N LEU A 23 -0.88 1.82 9.01
CA LEU A 23 -1.15 3.09 8.33
C LEU A 23 -2.60 3.26 7.90
N LEU A 24 -3.28 2.16 7.64
CA LEU A 24 -4.60 2.17 7.02
C LEU A 24 -5.69 1.74 7.99
N GLN A 25 -5.34 1.45 9.25
CA GLN A 25 -6.26 1.05 10.33
C GLN A 25 -7.17 -0.13 9.96
N SER A 26 -6.78 -0.90 8.94
CA SER A 26 -7.58 -1.99 8.39
C SER A 26 -7.09 -3.31 8.95
N SER A 27 -8.03 -4.19 9.33
CA SER A 27 -7.74 -5.54 9.86
C SER A 27 -7.03 -6.46 8.86
N SER A 28 -7.12 -6.15 7.55
CA SER A 28 -6.55 -6.97 6.48
C SER A 28 -6.01 -6.11 5.33
N PRO A 29 -4.78 -6.38 4.85
CA PRO A 29 -4.20 -5.73 3.66
C PRO A 29 -5.07 -5.82 2.41
N ASP A 30 -5.93 -6.84 2.34
CA ASP A 30 -6.85 -7.04 1.21
C ASP A 30 -8.13 -6.21 1.32
N GLN A 31 -8.54 -5.79 2.51
CA GLN A 31 -9.72 -4.94 2.70
C GLN A 31 -9.41 -3.49 2.35
N THR A 32 -8.20 -3.04 2.70
CA THR A 32 -7.69 -1.69 2.43
C THR A 32 -7.98 -1.17 1.01
N LYS A 33 -7.82 -2.02 -0.02
CA LYS A 33 -8.00 -1.60 -1.43
C LYS A 33 -9.45 -1.26 -1.75
N TYR A 34 -10.40 -1.87 -1.05
CA TYR A 34 -11.82 -1.60 -1.22
C TYR A 34 -12.21 -0.32 -0.47
N GLU A 35 -11.71 -0.13 0.75
CA GLU A 35 -11.92 1.11 1.53
C GLU A 35 -11.38 2.34 0.79
N VAL A 36 -10.13 2.27 0.29
CA VAL A 36 -9.53 3.35 -0.49
C VAL A 36 -10.28 3.59 -1.81
N ALA A 37 -10.80 2.54 -2.44
CA ALA A 37 -11.61 2.70 -3.65
C ALA A 37 -12.94 3.39 -3.34
N GLU A 38 -13.59 3.04 -2.24
CA GLU A 38 -14.84 3.66 -1.76
C GLU A 38 -14.63 5.14 -1.45
N GLU A 39 -13.56 5.50 -0.74
CA GLU A 39 -13.17 6.89 -0.47
C GLU A 39 -12.99 7.72 -1.76
N GLN A 40 -12.50 7.08 -2.82
CA GLN A 40 -12.23 7.73 -4.11
C GLN A 40 -13.43 7.66 -5.08
N GLY A 41 -14.54 7.04 -4.68
CA GLY A 41 -15.71 6.82 -5.54
C GLY A 41 -15.44 5.88 -6.72
N ILE A 42 -14.45 5.01 -6.60
CA ILE A 42 -14.04 4.07 -7.65
C ILE A 42 -14.76 2.73 -7.45
N PRO A 43 -15.48 2.20 -8.46
CA PRO A 43 -16.27 0.97 -8.33
C PRO A 43 -15.38 -0.29 -8.40
N LEU A 44 -14.59 -0.54 -7.35
CA LEU A 44 -13.75 -1.74 -7.22
C LEU A 44 -14.57 -2.92 -6.68
N LYS A 45 -14.65 -3.99 -7.47
CA LYS A 45 -15.43 -5.20 -7.13
C LYS A 45 -14.55 -6.34 -6.61
N LYS A 46 -15.11 -7.20 -5.76
CA LYS A 46 -14.48 -8.47 -5.37
C LYS A 46 -14.61 -9.46 -6.54
N GLY A 47 -13.61 -9.52 -7.41
CA GLY A 47 -13.61 -10.41 -8.57
C GLY A 47 -12.96 -9.75 -9.79
N ASN A 48 -13.64 -9.85 -10.93
CA ASN A 48 -13.15 -9.28 -12.18
C ASN A 48 -13.36 -7.76 -12.20
N ASN A 49 -12.29 -7.01 -12.47
CA ASN A 49 -12.28 -5.57 -12.63
C ASN A 49 -11.74 -5.20 -14.02
N GLY A 50 -12.02 -6.01 -15.04
CA GLY A 50 -11.54 -5.78 -16.41
C GLY A 50 -11.99 -4.45 -17.01
N ASP A 51 -13.15 -3.94 -16.58
CA ASP A 51 -13.68 -2.65 -17.01
C ASP A 51 -13.13 -1.46 -16.20
N LEU A 52 -12.34 -1.73 -15.15
CA LEU A 52 -11.74 -0.68 -14.33
C LEU A 52 -10.66 0.03 -15.13
N SER A 53 -10.79 1.35 -15.26
CA SER A 53 -9.76 2.17 -15.91
C SER A 53 -8.40 1.98 -15.24
N THR A 54 -7.34 1.86 -16.05
CA THR A 54 -5.95 1.84 -15.57
C THR A 54 -5.64 3.05 -14.67
N ARG A 55 -6.26 4.20 -14.96
CA ARG A 55 -6.12 5.41 -14.14
C ARG A 55 -6.68 5.22 -12.74
N ASP A 56 -7.83 4.59 -12.62
CA ASP A 56 -8.51 4.39 -11.33
C ASP A 56 -7.86 3.28 -10.53
N ALA A 57 -7.45 2.19 -11.17
CA ALA A 57 -6.58 1.19 -10.56
C ALA A 57 -5.27 1.81 -10.02
N GLY A 58 -4.67 2.71 -10.81
CA GLY A 58 -3.49 3.48 -10.43
C GLY A 58 -3.71 4.42 -9.26
N ARG A 59 -4.87 5.09 -9.18
CA ARG A 59 -5.23 5.95 -8.04
C ARG A 59 -5.31 5.15 -6.73
N ILE A 60 -6.02 4.03 -6.74
CA ILE A 60 -6.14 3.15 -5.55
C ILE A 60 -4.76 2.65 -5.12
N GLY A 61 -3.98 2.10 -6.04
CA GLY A 61 -2.64 1.58 -5.76
C GLY A 61 -1.67 2.67 -5.31
N GLY A 62 -1.74 3.85 -5.93
CA GLY A 62 -0.90 5.01 -5.63
C GLY A 62 -1.19 5.62 -4.25
N GLN A 63 -2.45 5.70 -3.83
CA GLN A 63 -2.80 6.18 -2.50
C GLN A 63 -2.27 5.25 -1.40
N ILE A 64 -2.38 3.94 -1.59
CA ILE A 64 -1.86 2.94 -0.64
C ILE A 64 -0.32 2.95 -0.66
N GLY A 65 0.27 2.72 -1.83
CA GLY A 65 1.72 2.60 -2.01
C GLY A 65 2.47 3.89 -1.67
N GLY A 66 1.93 5.04 -2.07
CA GLY A 66 2.53 6.35 -1.81
C GLY A 66 2.57 6.68 -0.32
N ARG A 67 1.50 6.37 0.44
CA ARG A 67 1.49 6.54 1.90
C ARG A 67 2.55 5.65 2.57
N MET A 68 2.67 4.39 2.15
CA MET A 68 3.70 3.48 2.68
C MET A 68 5.12 3.98 2.40
N VAL A 69 5.41 4.39 1.16
CA VAL A 69 6.74 4.90 0.77
C VAL A 69 7.09 6.15 1.57
N LYS A 70 6.14 7.08 1.72
CA LYS A 70 6.33 8.30 2.51
C LYS A 70 6.66 7.97 3.96
N GLU A 71 5.96 7.01 4.56
CA GLU A 71 6.22 6.57 5.93
C GLU A 71 7.57 5.87 6.07
N LEU A 72 7.96 5.01 5.12
CA LEU A 72 9.27 4.35 5.12
C LEU A 72 10.41 5.37 5.11
N ILE A 73 10.31 6.38 4.23
CA ILE A 73 11.31 7.46 4.16
C ILE A 73 11.36 8.23 5.48
N ARG A 74 10.20 8.56 6.06
CA ARG A 74 10.12 9.26 7.36
C ARG A 74 10.81 8.47 8.47
N ARG A 75 10.52 7.18 8.61
CA ARG A 75 11.15 6.31 9.63
C ARG A 75 12.65 6.18 9.41
N ALA A 76 13.10 6.04 8.16
CA ALA A 76 14.52 5.97 7.82
C ALA A 76 15.26 7.26 8.19
N GLN A 77 14.69 8.43 7.86
CA GLN A 77 15.25 9.73 8.24
C GLN A 77 15.39 9.86 9.76
N GLN A 78 14.36 9.50 10.51
CA GLN A 78 14.39 9.52 11.98
C GLN A 78 15.46 8.60 12.57
N GLN A 79 15.64 7.39 12.02
CA GLN A 79 16.68 6.47 12.47
C GLN A 79 18.09 7.01 12.17
N MET A 80 18.28 7.64 11.01
CA MET A 80 19.56 8.27 10.65
C MET A 80 19.89 9.43 11.58
N GLU A 81 18.92 10.28 11.92
CA GLU A 81 19.10 11.38 12.87
C GLU A 81 19.44 10.88 14.29
N GLN A 82 18.81 9.79 14.73
CA GLN A 82 19.08 9.18 16.04
C GLN A 82 20.47 8.54 16.09
N SER A 83 20.93 7.96 14.98
CA SER A 83 22.24 7.28 14.90
C SER A 83 23.41 8.26 14.81
N GLN A 84 23.15 9.53 14.49
CA GLN A 84 24.15 10.61 14.43
C GLN A 84 24.31 11.37 15.76
N LYS A 85 23.51 11.03 16.78
CA LYS A 85 23.64 11.54 18.15
C LYS A 85 24.43 10.56 19.01
#